data_AF-A0A0F9B784-F1
#
_entry.id   AF-A0A0F9B784-F1
#
_cell.length_a   1.000
_cell.length_b   1.000
_cell.length_c   1.000
_cell.angle_alpha   90.00
_cell.angle_beta   90.00
_cell.angle_gamma   90.00
#
_symmetry.space_group_name_H-M   'P 1'
#
loop_
_entity.id
_entity.type
_entity.pdbx_description
1 polymer ?
#
loop_
_entity_poly.entity_id
_entity_poly.type
_entity_poly.pdbx_seq_one_letter_code
_entity_poly.pdbx_strand_id
1 'polypeptide(L)' 'MIDKHSETWREIAAWAEGELAKATERIETLGVKSDETENLRGQITTLRELLAMQDDPEQRVIETVQDYGFQDPDT' A
#
# COMPACT_ATOMS: atom_id res chain seq x y z
N MET A 1 -4.76 21.56 -9.26
CA MET A 1 -5.32 20.20 -9.45
C MET A 1 -4.54 19.59 -10.60
N ILE A 2 -3.75 18.54 -10.36
CA ILE A 2 -3.02 17.86 -11.43
C ILE A 2 -4.04 17.04 -12.22
N ASP A 3 -4.01 17.15 -13.54
CA ASP A 3 -4.86 16.34 -14.41
C ASP A 3 -4.37 14.89 -14.37
N LYS A 4 -5.27 13.94 -14.09
CA LYS A 4 -4.96 12.51 -13.88
C LYS A 4 -4.51 11.78 -15.14
N HIS A 5 -4.62 12.42 -16.31
CA HIS A 5 -4.13 11.91 -17.59
C HIS A 5 -2.94 12.71 -18.12
N SER A 6 -2.51 13.75 -17.39
CA SER A 6 -1.31 14.52 -17.73
C SER A 6 -0.04 13.70 -17.62
N GLU A 7 0.98 14.15 -18.35
CA GLU A 7 2.34 13.63 -18.25
C GLU A 7 2.87 13.68 -16.81
N THR A 8 2.55 14.75 -16.08
CA THR A 8 2.88 14.88 -14.65
C THR A 8 2.26 13.79 -13.79
N TRP A 9 1.01 13.40 -14.05
CA TRP A 9 0.40 12.29 -13.31
C TRP A 9 1.03 10.95 -13.67
N ARG A 10 1.43 10.74 -14.93
CA ARG A 10 2.14 9.52 -15.33
C ARG A 10 3.49 9.38 -14.64
N GLU A 11 4.23 10.48 -14.49
CA GLU A 11 5.49 10.49 -13.73
C GLU A 11 5.25 10.16 -12.25
N ILE A 12 4.20 10.74 -11.63
CA ILE A 12 3.82 10.44 -10.25
C ILE A 12 3.39 8.98 -10.09
N ALA A 13 2.61 8.44 -11.02
CA ALA A 13 2.16 7.05 -11.00
C ALA A 13 3.34 6.08 -11.16
N ALA A 14 4.23 6.32 -12.12
CA ALA A 14 5.43 5.51 -12.31
C ALA A 14 6.36 5.53 -11.08
N TRP A 15 6.50 6.70 -10.44
CA TRP A 15 7.21 6.81 -9.17
C TRP A 15 6.52 5.98 -8.07
N ALA A 16 5.21 6.11 -7.92
CA ALA A 16 4.45 5.43 -6.87
C ALA A 16 4.45 3.90 -7.04
N GLU A 17 4.36 3.40 -8.27
CA GLU A 17 4.52 1.97 -8.59
C GLU A 17 5.91 1.45 -8.21
N GLY A 18 6.96 2.23 -8.49
CA GLY A 18 8.33 1.88 -8.12
C GLY A 18 8.54 1.81 -6.61
N GLU A 19 7.98 2.76 -5.86
CA GLU A 19 8.05 2.74 -4.39
C GLU A 19 7.22 1.60 -3.79
N LEU A 20 6.07 1.29 -4.39
CA LEU A 20 5.22 0.18 -3.96
C LEU A 20 5.97 -1.15 -4.11
N ALA A 21 6.62 -1.38 -5.26
CA ALA A 21 7.42 -2.58 -5.48
C ALA A 21 8.55 -2.74 -4.44
N LYS A 22 9.28 -1.65 -4.16
CA LYS A 22 10.35 -1.64 -3.13
C LYS A 22 9.81 -1.95 -1.74
N ALA A 23 8.68 -1.34 -1.37
CA ALA A 23 8.08 -1.54 -0.05
C ALA A 23 7.57 -2.98 0.11
N THR A 24 6.99 -3.57 -0.95
CA THR A 24 6.58 -4.98 -0.97
C THR A 24 7.78 -5.92 -0.87
N GLU A 25 8.82 -5.73 -1.69
CA GLU A 25 10.06 -6.54 -1.62
C GLU A 25 10.70 -6.46 -0.22
N ARG A 26 10.66 -5.28 0.39
CA ARG A 26 11.20 -5.08 1.74
C ARG A 26 10.41 -5.87 2.78
N ILE A 27 9.07 -5.87 2.73
CA ILE A 27 8.23 -6.69 3.64
C ILE A 27 8.51 -8.19 3.46
N GLU A 28 8.73 -8.64 2.23
CA GLU A 28 9.00 -10.05 1.93
C GLU A 28 10.41 -10.50 2.38
N THR A 29 11.31 -9.54 2.67
CA THR A 29 12.64 -9.84 3.18
C THR A 29 12.58 -10.36 4.62
N LEU A 30 13.14 -11.56 4.85
CA LEU A 30 13.29 -12.15 6.18
C LEU A 30 14.05 -11.21 7.14
N GLY A 31 13.46 -10.93 8.30
CA GLY A 31 14.11 -10.17 9.38
C GLY A 31 13.74 -8.69 9.48
N VAL A 32 12.72 -8.22 8.76
CA VAL A 32 12.15 -6.88 9.01
C VAL A 32 11.51 -6.85 10.41
N LYS A 33 11.86 -5.82 11.18
CA LYS A 33 11.31 -5.62 12.53
C LYS A 33 9.82 -5.34 12.46
N SER A 34 9.05 -5.74 13.47
CA SER A 34 7.60 -5.52 13.52
C SER A 34 7.19 -4.06 13.22
N ASP A 35 7.89 -3.09 13.83
CA ASP A 35 7.64 -1.65 13.64
C ASP A 35 7.94 -1.19 12.20
N GLU A 36 8.97 -1.77 11.58
CA GLU A 36 9.36 -1.47 10.19
C GLU A 36 8.35 -2.09 9.21
N THR A 37 7.84 -3.29 9.52
CA THR A 37 6.75 -3.94 8.76
C THR A 37 5.47 -3.12 8.82
N GLU A 38 5.08 -2.59 9.98
CA GLU A 38 3.89 -1.74 10.13
C GLU A 38 4.04 -0.45 9.31
N ASN A 39 5.20 0.19 9.36
CA ASN A 39 5.49 1.38 8.57
C ASN A 39 5.41 1.09 7.06
N LEU A 40 5.99 -0.02 6.59
CA LEU A 40 5.93 -0.42 5.18
C LEU A 40 4.50 -0.73 4.75
N ARG A 41 3.68 -1.35 5.61
CA ARG A 41 2.24 -1.57 5.34
C ARG A 41 1.48 -0.26 5.18
N GLY A 42 1.77 0.73 6.03
CA GLY A 42 1.22 2.08 5.92
C GLY A 42 1.60 2.73 4.59
N GLN A 43 2.89 2.68 4.22
CA GLN A 43 3.39 3.21 2.96
C GLN A 43 2.73 2.54 1.74
N ILE A 44 2.62 1.22 1.73
CA ILE A 44 1.94 0.47 0.65
C ILE A 44 0.48 0.91 0.53
N THR A 45 -0.22 1.08 1.66
CA THR A 45 -1.62 1.54 1.66
C THR A 45 -1.75 2.92 1.04
N THR A 46 -0.94 3.88 1.46
CA THR A 46 -0.96 5.24 0.90
C THR A 46 -0.62 5.27 -0.59
N LEU A 47 0.36 4.49 -1.03
CA LEU A 47 0.74 4.41 -2.45
C LEU A 47 -0.37 3.79 -3.30
N ARG A 48 -1.05 2.76 -2.80
CA ARG A 48 -2.24 2.18 -3.45
C ARG A 48 -3.37 3.18 -3.54
N GLU A 49 -3.64 3.93 -2.47
CA GLU A 49 -4.66 4.98 -2.48
C GLU A 49 -4.35 6.09 -3.49
N LEU A 50 -3.08 6.51 -3.57
CA LEU A 50 -2.61 7.49 -4.55
C LEU A 50 -2.83 6.99 -5.98
N LEU A 51 -2.43 5.75 -6.29
CA LEU A 51 -2.65 5.15 -7.61
C LEU A 51 -4.14 4.98 -7.91
N ALA A 52 -4.94 4.60 -6.92
CA ALA A 52 -6.39 4.49 -7.03
C ALA A 52 -7.11 5.86 -7.14
N MET A 53 -6.40 6.99 -7.05
CA MET A 53 -6.98 8.28 -7.45
C MET A 53 -7.05 8.43 -8.96
N GLN A 54 -6.29 7.64 -9.73
CA GLN A 54 -6.32 7.64 -11.18
C GLN A 54 -7.60 6.99 -11.72
N ASP A 55 -8.02 5.88 -11.10
CA ASP A 55 -9.26 5.18 -11.42
C ASP A 55 -10.45 5.82 -10.70
N ASP A 56 -11.61 5.86 -11.37
CA ASP A 56 -12.86 6.31 -10.76
C ASP A 56 -13.19 5.48 -9.50
N PRO A 57 -13.84 6.06 -8.48
CA PRO A 57 -13.95 5.50 -7.13
C PRO A 57 -14.77 4.20 -7.01
N GLU A 58 -15.26 3.64 -8.12
CA GLU A 58 -16.09 2.43 -8.15
C GLU A 58 -15.31 1.12 -7.95
N GLN A 59 -13.97 1.11 -8.01
CA GLN A 59 -13.16 -0.11 -7.88
C GLN A 59 -12.44 -0.29 -6.54
N ARG A 60 -12.80 0.45 -5.48
CA ARG A 60 -12.27 0.16 -4.14
C ARG A 60 -13.02 -1.01 -3.50
N VAL A 61 -12.75 -2.22 -3.95
CA VAL A 61 -12.88 -3.38 -3.08
C VAL A 61 -11.73 -3.27 -2.09
N ILE A 62 -11.99 -2.61 -0.96
CA ILE A 62 -11.12 -2.68 0.19
C ILE A 62 -11.22 -4.14 0.64
N GLU A 63 -10.30 -4.97 0.17
CA GLU A 63 -10.06 -6.28 0.76
C GLU A 63 -9.41 -5.99 2.12
N THR A 64 -10.28 -5.74 3.10
CA THR A 64 -9.93 -5.74 4.51
C THR A 64 -9.39 -7.12 4.80
N VAL A 65 -8.06 -7.24 4.79
CA VAL A 65 -7.36 -8.40 5.32
C VAL A 65 -7.76 -8.49 6.80
N GLN A 66 -8.68 -9.42 7.07
CA GLN A 66 -8.94 -9.94 8.38
C GLN A 66 -7.66 -10.60 8.88
N ASP A 67 -7.10 -10.09 9.98
CA ASP A 67 -6.48 -10.94 11.00
C ASP A 67 -6.45 -10.17 12.33
N TYR A 68 -7.60 -10.12 13.01
CA TYR A 68 -7.62 -9.99 14.47
C TYR A 68 -7.71 -11.40 15.06
N GLY A 69 -6.71 -12.23 14.79
CA GLY A 69 -6.36 -13.37 15.62
C GLY A 69 -5.78 -12.88 16.95
N PHE A 70 -6.63 -12.37 17.84
CA PHE A 70 -6.27 -12.20 19.25
C PHE A 70 -7.43 -12.66 20.13
N GLN A 71 -7.61 -13.98 20.17
CA GLN A 71 -8.18 -14.62 21.35
C GLN A 71 -7.02 -15.39 21.98
N ASP A 72 -6.37 -14.76 22.95
CA ASP A 72 -5.31 -15.37 23.75
C ASP A 72 -5.77 -16.74 24.29
N PRO A 73 -4.86 -17.73 24.29
CA PRO A 73 -5.09 -19.04 24.87
C PRO A 73 -4.91 -19.02 26.40
N ASP A 74 -5.55 -20.01 27.01
CA ASP A 74 -5.23 -20.65 28.28
C ASP A 74 -5.84 -20.16 29.62
N THR A 75 -6.46 -21.17 30.24
CA THR A 75 -6.59 -21.51 31.68
C THR A 75 -7.72 -20.90 32.51
#